data_AF-A0A2D9XMS5-F1
#
_entry.id   AF-A0A2D9XMS5-F1
#
_cell.length_a   1.000
_cell.length_b   1.000
_cell.length_c   1.000
_cell.angle_alpha   90.00
_cell.angle_beta   90.00
_cell.angle_gamma   90.00
#
_symmetry.space_group_name_H-M   'P 1'
#
loop_
_entity.id
_entity.type
_entity.pdbx_description
1 polymer ?
#
loop_
_entity_poly.entity_id
_entity_poly.type
_entity_poly.pdbx_seq_one_letter_code
_entity_poly.pdbx_strand_id
1 'polypeptide(L)'
;IFYTQGGKIQTIVLEKTGSRFMRSATIIDFIYAIILWYFKELNTIPMSTTWVFVGVLTGRELAIATANRATYKFGYVFPLIGKDFAKMVLGLMISVALVLTVHYIINPVE
;
A
#
# COMPACT_ATOMS: atom_id res chain seq x y z
N ILE A 1 -0.15 24.59 -5.74
CA ILE A 1 0.01 23.17 -6.18
C ILE A 1 1.47 22.75 -6.34
N PHE A 2 2.39 23.59 -6.85
CA PHE A 2 3.81 23.19 -7.04
C PHE A 2 4.79 23.51 -5.90
N TYR A 3 4.35 24.18 -4.83
CA TYR A 3 5.22 24.53 -3.70
C TYR A 3 5.26 23.44 -2.60
N THR A 4 4.24 22.58 -2.54
CA THR A 4 4.11 21.53 -1.52
C THR A 4 4.05 20.16 -2.21
N GLN A 5 5.17 19.72 -2.78
CA GLN A 5 5.26 18.51 -3.63
C GLN A 5 5.14 17.16 -2.91
N GLY A 6 4.28 17.05 -1.88
CA GLY A 6 3.95 15.74 -1.27
C GLY A 6 4.08 15.66 0.25
N GLY A 7 4.30 16.78 0.95
CA GLY A 7 4.28 16.82 2.42
C GLY A 7 5.20 15.77 3.07
N LYS A 8 4.78 15.23 4.23
CA LYS A 8 5.56 14.22 4.99
C LYS A 8 5.89 12.95 4.18
N ILE A 9 5.14 12.64 3.12
CA ILE A 9 5.36 11.47 2.27
C ILE A 9 6.61 11.64 1.42
N GLN A 10 6.93 12.88 1.01
CA GLN A 10 8.12 13.15 0.20
C GLN A 10 9.41 12.94 1.00
N THR A 11 9.39 13.22 2.30
CA THR A 11 10.51 12.95 3.22
C THR A 11 10.75 11.45 3.36
N ILE A 12 9.69 10.64 3.48
CA ILE A 12 9.77 9.17 3.53
C ILE A 12 10.33 8.58 2.23
N VAL A 13 10.03 9.18 1.08
CA VAL A 13 10.53 8.76 -0.25
C VAL A 13 11.99 9.18 -0.46
N LEU A 14 12.40 10.34 0.02
CA LEU A 14 13.77 10.86 -0.09
C LEU A 14 14.74 10.22 0.91
N GLU A 15 14.26 9.82 2.09
CA GLU A 15 15.05 9.20 3.16
C GLU A 15 15.36 7.71 2.87
N LYS A 16 14.63 7.10 1.93
CA LYS A 16 14.90 5.73 1.48
C LYS A 16 16.04 5.77 0.45
N THR A 17 17.24 5.35 0.86
CA THR A 17 18.45 5.25 0.03
C THR A 17 18.15 4.64 -1.34
N GLY A 18 18.18 5.48 -2.39
CA GLY A 18 18.36 5.01 -3.76
C GLY A 18 17.39 5.58 -4.80
N SER A 19 17.63 6.83 -5.20
CA SER A 19 17.47 7.27 -6.60
C SER A 19 18.29 6.40 -7.60
N ARG A 20 19.04 5.41 -7.10
CA ARG A 20 19.85 4.42 -7.85
C ARG A 20 19.06 3.25 -8.43
N PHE A 21 17.75 3.13 -8.19
CA PHE A 21 16.93 2.01 -8.67
C PHE A 21 15.71 2.43 -9.51
N MET A 22 15.87 3.43 -10.38
CA MET A 22 14.84 3.80 -11.37
C MET A 22 14.35 2.58 -12.19
N ARG A 23 15.25 1.63 -12.48
CA ARG A 23 14.92 0.35 -13.16
C ARG A 23 14.03 -0.58 -12.34
N SER A 24 14.16 -0.60 -11.02
CA SER A 24 13.29 -1.43 -10.17
C SER A 24 11.92 -0.77 -10.00
N ALA A 25 11.90 0.55 -9.86
CA ALA A 25 10.65 1.32 -9.79
C ALA A 25 9.78 1.12 -11.04
N THR A 26 10.39 1.11 -12.24
CA THR A 26 9.65 0.87 -13.49
C THR A 26 9.11 -0.56 -13.61
N ILE A 27 9.81 -1.58 -13.10
CA ILE A 27 9.30 -2.97 -13.13
C ILE A 27 8.09 -3.12 -12.22
N ILE A 28 8.12 -2.47 -11.06
CA ILE A 28 7.04 -2.50 -10.08
C ILE A 28 5.81 -1.76 -10.61
N ASP A 29 6.02 -0.59 -11.22
CA ASP A 29 4.95 0.19 -11.87
C ASP A 29 4.35 -0.56 -13.07
N PHE A 30 5.18 -1.28 -13.84
CA PHE A 30 4.73 -2.14 -14.93
C PHE A 30 3.87 -3.33 -14.44
N ILE A 31 4.29 -4.01 -13.36
CA ILE A 31 3.49 -5.07 -12.74
C ILE A 31 2.18 -4.51 -12.18
N TYR A 32 2.22 -3.34 -11.55
CA TYR A 32 1.03 -2.65 -11.06
C TYR A 32 0.05 -2.33 -12.20
N ALA A 33 0.54 -1.83 -13.33
CA ALA A 33 -0.26 -1.57 -14.52
C ALA A 33 -0.89 -2.85 -15.11
N ILE A 34 -0.16 -3.96 -15.15
CA ILE A 34 -0.69 -5.27 -15.60
C ILE A 34 -1.81 -5.75 -14.67
N ILE A 35 -1.60 -5.68 -13.35
CA ILE A 35 -2.61 -6.10 -12.37
C ILE A 35 -3.87 -5.25 -12.53
N LEU A 36 -3.74 -3.93 -12.63
CA LEU A 36 -4.88 -3.04 -12.84
C LEU A 36 -5.59 -3.33 -14.17
N TRP A 37 -4.84 -3.59 -15.24
CA TRP A 37 -5.42 -3.92 -16.54
C TRP A 37 -6.20 -5.24 -16.50
N TYR A 38 -5.62 -6.28 -15.90
CA TYR A 38 -6.27 -7.59 -15.70
C TYR A 38 -7.60 -7.46 -14.95
N PHE A 39 -7.60 -6.70 -13.85
CA PHE A 39 -8.80 -6.52 -13.04
C PHE A 39 -9.83 -5.58 -13.66
N LYS A 40 -9.42 -4.63 -14.50
CA LYS A 40 -10.33 -3.76 -15.26
C LYS A 40 -11.09 -4.53 -16.34
N GLU A 41 -10.42 -5.45 -17.03
CA GLU A 41 -11.01 -6.15 -18.18
C GLU A 41 -11.92 -7.32 -17.76
N LEU A 42 -11.60 -8.00 -16.65
CA LEU A 42 -12.27 -9.23 -16.23
C LEU A 42 -13.31 -9.07 -15.11
N ASN A 43 -13.35 -7.92 -14.42
CA ASN A 43 -14.28 -7.72 -13.30
C ASN A 43 -15.09 -6.43 -13.44
N THR A 44 -16.41 -6.54 -13.25
CA THR A 44 -17.36 -5.41 -13.20
C THR A 44 -17.41 -4.73 -11.83
N ILE A 45 -16.74 -5.28 -10.81
CA ILE A 45 -16.71 -4.74 -9.45
C ILE A 45 -15.62 -3.65 -9.36
N PRO A 46 -15.91 -2.46 -8.81
CA PRO A 46 -14.92 -1.40 -8.67
C PRO A 46 -13.74 -1.87 -7.81
N MET A 47 -12.54 -1.80 -8.37
CA MET A 47 -11.30 -2.21 -7.71
C MET A 47 -10.81 -1.17 -6.70
N SER A 48 -10.37 -1.62 -5.54
CA SER A 48 -9.62 -0.77 -4.60
C SER A 48 -8.15 -0.67 -5.01
N THR A 49 -7.84 0.39 -5.75
CA THR A 49 -6.49 0.74 -6.19
C THR A 49 -5.52 0.94 -5.02
N THR A 50 -6.01 1.30 -3.83
CA THR A 50 -5.21 1.43 -2.60
C THR A 50 -4.64 0.08 -2.13
N TRP A 51 -5.46 -0.98 -2.09
CA TRP A 51 -5.01 -2.30 -1.64
C TRP A 51 -4.01 -2.94 -2.60
N VAL A 52 -4.24 -2.77 -3.91
CA VAL A 52 -3.31 -3.24 -4.94
C VAL A 52 -1.98 -2.51 -4.82
N PHE A 53 -1.99 -1.19 -4.65
CA PHE A 53 -0.78 -0.39 -4.52
C PHE A 53 0.04 -0.77 -3.28
N VAL A 54 -0.61 -0.95 -2.14
CA VAL A 54 0.03 -1.42 -0.89
C VAL A 54 0.62 -2.81 -1.05
N GLY A 55 -0.09 -3.74 -1.68
CA GLY A 55 0.40 -5.09 -1.96
C GLY A 55 1.67 -5.08 -2.81
N VAL A 56 1.71 -4.23 -3.84
CA VAL A 56 2.87 -4.07 -4.70
C VAL A 56 4.07 -3.43 -3.97
N LEU A 57 3.83 -2.41 -3.13
CA LEU A 57 4.88 -1.79 -2.31
C LEU A 57 5.47 -2.75 -1.29
N THR A 58 4.62 -3.50 -0.58
CA THR A 58 5.06 -4.49 0.42
C THR A 58 5.75 -5.69 -0.25
N GLY A 59 5.27 -6.13 -1.40
CA GLY A 59 5.91 -7.16 -2.23
C GLY A 59 7.33 -6.77 -2.66
N ARG A 60 7.57 -5.50 -3.02
CA ARG A 60 8.93 -4.98 -3.29
C ARG A 60 9.84 -5.10 -2.07
N GLU A 61 9.38 -4.62 -0.92
CA GLU A 61 10.18 -4.63 0.30
C GLU A 61 10.50 -6.08 0.74
N LEU A 62 9.55 -7.00 0.54
CA LEU A 62 9.74 -8.42 0.78
C LEU A 62 10.71 -9.07 -0.23
N ALA A 63 10.65 -8.70 -1.51
CA ALA A 63 11.55 -9.19 -2.54
C ALA A 63 13.00 -8.76 -2.28
N ILE A 64 13.22 -7.50 -1.87
CA ILE A 64 14.53 -6.98 -1.50
C ILE A 64 15.06 -7.68 -0.23
N ALA A 65 14.20 -7.92 0.76
CA ALA A 65 14.55 -8.67 1.97
C ALA A 65 14.92 -10.13 1.68
N THR A 66 14.25 -10.74 0.70
CA THR A 66 14.50 -12.13 0.28
C THR A 66 15.77 -12.25 -0.56
N ALA A 67 16.04 -11.29 -1.45
CA ALA A 67 17.22 -11.26 -2.31
C ALA A 67 18.51 -10.92 -1.53
N ASN A 68 18.43 -10.08 -0.49
CA ASN A 68 19.58 -9.69 0.35
C ASN A 68 19.76 -10.55 1.62
N ARG A 69 19.45 -11.85 1.52
CA ARG A 69 19.50 -12.84 2.63
C ARG A 69 20.86 -12.94 3.35
N ALA A 70 21.96 -12.49 2.73
CA ALA A 70 23.30 -12.54 3.32
C ALA A 70 23.54 -11.51 4.44
N THR A 71 22.77 -10.41 4.49
CA THR A 71 23.02 -9.29 5.42
C THR A 71 21.77 -8.79 6.15
N TYR A 72 20.57 -9.07 5.63
CA TYR A 72 19.30 -8.63 6.22
C TYR A 72 18.51 -9.82 6.78
N LYS A 73 18.44 -9.94 8.11
CA LYS A 73 17.62 -10.96 8.76
C LYS A 73 16.14 -10.65 8.51
N PHE A 74 15.43 -11.60 7.90
CA PHE A 74 13.97 -11.61 7.68
C PHE A 74 13.14 -11.09 8.86
N GLY A 75 13.64 -11.24 10.10
CA GLY A 75 13.00 -10.79 11.32
C GLY A 75 12.82 -9.28 11.50
N TYR A 76 13.50 -8.41 10.72
CA TYR A 76 13.35 -6.95 10.86
C TYR A 76 12.37 -6.32 9.86
N VAL A 77 12.21 -6.93 8.68
CA VAL A 77 11.38 -6.37 7.60
C VAL A 77 9.91 -6.76 7.76
N PHE A 78 9.63 -7.98 8.22
CA PHE A 78 8.27 -8.45 8.48
C PHE A 78 7.51 -7.63 9.54
N PRO A 79 8.09 -7.28 10.72
CA PRO A 79 7.39 -6.43 11.69
C PRO A 79 7.25 -4.98 11.21
N LEU A 80 8.15 -4.49 10.35
CA LEU A 80 8.03 -3.16 9.75
C LEU A 80 6.81 -3.08 8.81
N ILE A 81 6.72 -4.05 7.88
CA ILE A 81 5.58 -4.18 6.95
C ILE A 81 4.27 -4.42 7.72
N GLY A 82 4.31 -5.30 8.72
CA GLY A 82 3.14 -5.62 9.54
C GLY A 82 2.61 -4.40 10.31
N LYS A 83 3.50 -3.54 10.82
CA LYS A 83 3.10 -2.30 11.51
C LYS A 83 2.40 -1.32 10.57
N ASP A 84 2.87 -1.18 9.33
CA ASP A 84 2.26 -0.27 8.36
C ASP A 84 0.94 -0.81 7.82
N PHE A 85 0.84 -2.13 7.62
CA PHE A 85 -0.41 -2.80 7.27
C PHE A 85 -1.46 -2.70 8.38
N ALA A 86 -1.06 -2.93 9.64
CA ALA A 86 -1.96 -2.85 10.80
C ALA A 86 -2.58 -1.46 10.95
N LYS A 87 -1.82 -0.39 10.72
CA LYS A 87 -2.34 0.99 10.73
C LYS A 87 -3.39 1.22 9.64
N MET A 88 -3.20 0.68 8.44
CA MET A 88 -4.18 0.79 7.36
C MET A 88 -5.45 -0.01 7.63
N VAL A 89 -5.32 -1.24 8.11
CA VAL A 89 -6.47 -2.08 8.47
C VAL A 89 -7.27 -1.42 9.59
N LEU A 90 -6.61 -0.85 10.60
CA LEU A 90 -7.28 -0.12 11.67
C LEU A 90 -8.06 1.09 11.15
N GLY A 91 -7.52 1.84 10.20
CA GLY A 91 -8.23 2.94 9.54
C GLY A 91 -9.49 2.47 8.78
N LEU A 92 -9.40 1.36 8.06
CA LEU A 92 -10.56 0.73 7.41
C LEU A 92 -11.62 0.32 8.44
N MET A 93 -11.20 -0.35 9.51
CA MET A 93 -12.10 -0.82 10.57
C MET A 93 -12.85 0.32 11.23
N ILE A 94 -12.18 1.44 11.52
CA ILE A 94 -12.83 2.64 12.08
C ILE A 94 -13.85 3.22 11.10
N SER A 95 -13.51 3.31 9.81
CA SER A 95 -14.43 3.80 8.77
C SER A 95 -15.70 2.95 8.68
N VAL A 96 -15.54 1.62 8.61
CA VAL A 96 -16.66 0.68 8.58
C VAL A 96 -17.48 0.75 9.87
N ALA A 97 -16.83 0.78 11.03
CA ALA A 97 -17.52 0.89 12.31
C ALA A 97 -18.36 2.17 12.42
N LEU A 98 -17.86 3.30 11.92
CA LEU A 98 -18.58 4.57 11.92
C LEU A 98 -19.83 4.49 11.03
N VAL A 99 -19.71 3.95 9.81
CA VAL A 99 -20.84 3.75 8.90
C VAL A 99 -21.90 2.83 9.53
N LEU A 100 -21.47 1.71 10.11
CA LEU A 100 -22.38 0.79 10.80
C LEU A 100 -23.06 1.44 12.00
N THR A 101 -22.33 2.23 12.78
CA THR A 101 -22.89 2.97 13.92
C THR A 101 -23.98 3.93 13.46
N VAL A 102 -23.74 4.70 12.40
CA VAL A 102 -24.75 5.62 11.85
C VAL A 102 -25.96 4.86 11.32
N HIS A 103 -25.73 3.77 10.57
CA HIS A 103 -26.81 3.01 9.94
C HIS A 103 -27.67 2.21 10.93
N TYR A 104 -27.07 1.64 11.99
CA TYR A 104 -27.79 0.82 12.95
C TYR A 104 -28.29 1.58 14.19
N ILE A 105 -27.62 2.67 14.59
CA ILE A 105 -27.96 3.41 15.83
C ILE A 105 -28.69 4.72 15.56
N ILE A 106 -28.30 5.48 14.52
CA ILE A 106 -28.80 6.85 14.31
C ILE A 106 -29.98 6.89 13.35
N ASN A 107 -29.95 6.09 12.28
CA ASN A 107 -31.07 5.97 11.36
C ASN A 107 -31.32 4.49 11.03
N PRO A 108 -31.90 3.73 11.97
CA PRO A 108 -32.26 2.34 11.69
C PRO A 108 -33.21 2.34 10.50
N VAL A 109 -32.76 1.74 9.40
CA VAL A 109 -33.58 1.53 8.21
C VAL A 109 -34.74 0.60 8.62
N GLU A 110 -35.95 1.16 8.72
CA GLU A 110 -37.18 0.40 8.46
C GLU A 110 -37.27 0.04 6.98
#